data_AF-A0A970Z4L0-F1
#
_entry.id   AF-A0A970Z4L0-F1
#
_cell.length_a   1.000
_cell.length_b   1.000
_cell.length_c   1.000
_cell.angle_alpha   90.00
_cell.angle_beta   90.00
_cell.angle_gamma   90.00
#
_symmetry.space_group_name_H-M   'P 1'
#
loop_
_entity.id
_entity.type
_entity.pdbx_description
1 polymer ?
#
loop_
_entity_poly.entity_id
_entity_poly.type
_entity_poly.pdbx_seq_one_letter_code
_entity_poly.pdbx_strand_id
1 'polypeptide(L)'
;MRSHRPVRHLLILGTAATVAVTVVAVHPATAAVPATPTGWNLVWSDDFTGPANSLPSSTDWIIDTGTAYPGGPANWGTGEIQTYTNSTANLARDGGGNLRITPVRDAAGNWTSARIESRRSDFRPPSGGVLRIEGRIQMPNVTGSEALGYWPAFWALGAPYRGNYQNWPMIGEFDVMENVNGVNQVWGVLHCGVNPGGPCNETNGLGGSRACPSSSCQSAFHTYRFEWDAGVSPQQLRWYVDGQLFHTVDQNQLGEPHWTNMTGHQGYFLLLNVAMGGGFPNGVAGYATPTAATVSGRPMLVDYVAVYSRNGAVPTTTTRTTTTTTTTTTRTTTTTTPPAGSRNAYAAIQAETFDAQNGVGTETTQDSGGGQNIGWIATGDWTRYDRVDFGPTPARQFVARVASGAGGGASGLVEVRLDSPTSPPVGSFAIANTGGWQSWRTVPANIAGVTGTHTVYLTFTSGQPADFVNVNWFTFGH
;
A
#
# COMPACT_ATOMS: atom_id res chain seq x y z
N MET A 1 -82.06 -7.88 -57.52
CA MET A 1 -80.62 -7.61 -57.70
C MET A 1 -79.91 -7.85 -56.37
N ARG A 2 -78.72 -8.48 -56.42
CA ARG A 2 -77.76 -8.79 -55.32
C ARG A 2 -78.07 -10.10 -54.58
N SER A 3 -77.51 -11.25 -55.01
CA SER A 3 -76.09 -11.68 -55.00
C SER A 3 -75.68 -12.30 -53.66
N HIS A 4 -75.56 -13.63 -53.68
CA HIS A 4 -74.96 -14.48 -52.65
C HIS A 4 -73.55 -14.04 -52.30
N ARG A 5 -73.20 -14.09 -51.00
CA ARG A 5 -71.81 -14.26 -50.55
C ARG A 5 -71.72 -15.33 -49.47
N PRO A 6 -70.69 -16.21 -49.55
CA PRO A 6 -70.59 -17.42 -48.74
C PRO A 6 -69.94 -17.15 -47.38
N VAL A 7 -70.31 -17.97 -46.40
CA VAL A 7 -69.64 -18.10 -45.09
C VAL A 7 -68.26 -18.71 -45.32
N ARG A 8 -67.20 -17.96 -45.05
CA ARG A 8 -65.82 -18.47 -44.97
C ARG A 8 -65.47 -18.74 -43.52
N HIS A 9 -65.25 -20.00 -43.18
CA HIS A 9 -64.56 -20.40 -41.96
C HIS A 9 -63.12 -19.89 -42.01
N LEU A 10 -62.76 -19.01 -41.08
CA LEU A 10 -61.39 -18.61 -40.86
C LEU A 10 -60.80 -19.51 -39.77
N LEU A 11 -59.91 -20.42 -40.17
CA LEU A 11 -59.01 -21.10 -39.24
C LEU A 11 -58.15 -20.05 -38.54
N ILE A 12 -58.27 -19.94 -37.22
CA ILE A 12 -57.28 -19.25 -36.40
C ILE A 12 -56.17 -20.28 -36.14
N LEU A 13 -55.05 -20.17 -36.87
CA LEU A 13 -53.81 -20.82 -36.46
C LEU A 13 -53.36 -20.17 -35.16
N GLY A 14 -53.45 -20.90 -34.05
CA GLY A 14 -52.80 -20.53 -32.80
C GLY A 14 -51.29 -20.65 -32.96
N THR A 15 -50.61 -19.53 -33.17
CA THR A 15 -49.16 -19.46 -33.00
C THR A 15 -48.85 -19.55 -31.51
N ALA A 16 -48.45 -20.74 -31.06
CA ALA A 16 -47.84 -20.92 -29.75
C ALA A 16 -46.51 -20.16 -29.74
N ALA A 17 -46.52 -18.93 -29.23
CA ALA A 17 -45.30 -18.18 -28.94
C ALA A 17 -44.59 -18.87 -27.78
N THR A 18 -43.60 -19.71 -28.09
CA THR A 18 -42.63 -20.19 -27.12
C THR A 18 -41.86 -18.99 -26.59
N VAL A 19 -42.19 -18.55 -25.37
CA VAL A 19 -41.39 -17.59 -24.61
C VAL A 19 -40.09 -18.31 -24.25
N ALA A 20 -39.04 -18.05 -25.03
CA ALA A 20 -37.69 -18.42 -24.65
C ALA A 20 -37.30 -17.54 -23.45
N VAL A 21 -37.44 -18.10 -22.24
CA VAL A 21 -36.86 -17.49 -21.04
C VAL A 21 -35.35 -17.62 -21.19
N THR A 22 -34.72 -16.56 -21.70
CA THR A 22 -33.27 -16.41 -21.59
C THR A 22 -32.96 -16.22 -20.11
N VAL A 23 -32.53 -17.30 -19.46
CA VAL A 23 -31.84 -17.19 -18.18
C VAL A 23 -30.55 -16.42 -18.46
N VAL A 24 -30.60 -15.10 -18.27
CA VAL A 24 -29.39 -14.29 -18.17
C VAL A 24 -28.71 -14.79 -16.91
N ALA A 25 -27.65 -15.58 -17.08
CA ALA A 25 -26.75 -15.89 -16.00
C ALA A 25 -26.17 -14.56 -15.50
N VAL A 26 -26.73 -14.04 -14.41
CA VAL A 26 -26.16 -12.94 -13.66
C VAL A 26 -24.88 -13.50 -13.07
N HIS A 27 -23.77 -13.34 -13.79
CA HIS A 27 -22.47 -13.55 -13.20
C HIS A 27 -22.32 -12.45 -12.16
N PRO A 28 -22.12 -12.76 -10.87
CA PRO A 28 -21.70 -11.72 -9.95
C PRO A 28 -20.43 -11.14 -10.54
N ALA A 29 -20.44 -9.84 -10.84
CA ALA A 29 -19.21 -9.13 -11.12
C ALA A 29 -18.37 -9.25 -9.85
N THR A 30 -17.42 -10.16 -9.83
CA THR A 30 -16.40 -10.21 -8.80
C THR A 30 -15.47 -9.06 -9.11
N ALA A 31 -15.79 -7.87 -8.61
CA ALA A 31 -14.83 -6.79 -8.54
C ALA A 31 -13.69 -7.31 -7.64
N ALA A 32 -12.60 -7.66 -8.28
CA ALA A 32 -11.40 -8.20 -7.67
C ALA A 32 -10.26 -7.43 -8.30
N VAL A 33 -9.23 -7.14 -7.50
CA VAL A 33 -8.00 -6.54 -8.00
C VAL A 33 -7.55 -7.33 -9.24
N PRO A 34 -7.26 -6.67 -10.38
CA PRO A 34 -6.82 -7.35 -11.58
C PRO A 34 -5.63 -8.26 -11.30
N ALA A 35 -5.47 -9.31 -12.11
CA ALA A 35 -4.32 -10.19 -12.00
C ALA A 35 -3.02 -9.38 -11.98
N THR A 36 -2.11 -9.74 -11.07
CA THR A 36 -0.83 -9.06 -10.90
C THR A 36 -0.13 -8.91 -12.24
N PRO A 37 0.22 -7.68 -12.66
CA PRO A 37 0.87 -7.45 -13.94
C PRO A 37 2.18 -8.24 -14.07
N THR A 38 2.48 -8.75 -15.26
CA THR A 38 3.71 -9.50 -15.51
C THR A 38 4.95 -8.72 -15.06
N GLY A 39 5.81 -9.38 -14.27
CA GLY A 39 7.03 -8.77 -13.73
C GLY A 39 6.81 -7.91 -12.47
N TRP A 40 5.59 -7.88 -11.93
CA TRP A 40 5.28 -7.25 -10.66
C TRP A 40 4.88 -8.30 -9.62
N ASN A 41 5.04 -7.95 -8.34
CA ASN A 41 4.54 -8.69 -7.20
C ASN A 41 3.47 -7.85 -6.50
N LEU A 42 2.36 -8.46 -6.12
CA LEU A 42 1.36 -7.81 -5.28
C LEU A 42 1.90 -7.71 -3.85
N VAL A 43 1.93 -6.49 -3.30
CA VAL A 43 2.40 -6.20 -1.93
C VAL A 43 1.23 -6.10 -0.97
N TRP A 44 0.14 -5.46 -1.41
CA TRP A 44 -1.10 -5.27 -0.65
C TRP A 44 -2.20 -4.82 -1.59
N SER A 45 -3.45 -5.10 -1.25
CA SER A 45 -4.62 -4.56 -1.95
C SER A 45 -5.88 -4.63 -1.11
N ASP A 46 -6.86 -3.82 -1.47
CA ASP A 46 -8.26 -3.97 -1.08
C ASP A 46 -9.13 -3.80 -2.34
N ASP A 47 -10.02 -4.76 -2.59
CA ASP A 47 -11.00 -4.76 -3.68
C ASP A 47 -12.41 -4.36 -3.21
N PHE A 48 -12.53 -3.98 -1.93
CA PHE A 48 -13.75 -3.51 -1.31
C PHE A 48 -14.96 -4.45 -1.47
N THR A 49 -14.71 -5.75 -1.66
CA THR A 49 -15.75 -6.77 -1.63
C THR A 49 -16.39 -6.84 -0.25
N GLY A 50 -17.72 -6.88 -0.21
CA GLY A 50 -18.47 -7.05 1.02
C GLY A 50 -19.92 -6.58 0.90
N PRO A 51 -20.72 -6.72 1.96
CA PRO A 51 -22.13 -6.33 1.93
C PRO A 51 -22.32 -4.84 1.63
N ALA A 52 -23.38 -4.50 0.89
CA ALA A 52 -23.77 -3.11 0.68
C ALA A 52 -24.00 -2.40 2.02
N ASN A 53 -23.72 -1.09 2.05
CA ASN A 53 -23.91 -0.23 3.23
C ASN A 53 -23.10 -0.69 4.46
N SER A 54 -21.91 -1.26 4.25
CA SER A 54 -20.98 -1.62 5.32
C SER A 54 -19.66 -0.89 5.18
N LEU A 55 -18.97 -0.60 6.30
CA LEU A 55 -17.67 0.06 6.30
C LEU A 55 -16.58 -0.83 5.66
N PRO A 56 -15.52 -0.26 5.06
CA PRO A 56 -14.36 -1.02 4.61
C PRO A 56 -13.68 -1.74 5.78
N SER A 57 -12.81 -2.70 5.48
CA SER A 57 -12.21 -3.54 6.52
C SER A 57 -11.39 -2.70 7.51
N SER A 58 -11.71 -2.81 8.80
CA SER A 58 -10.95 -2.13 9.86
C SER A 58 -9.56 -2.74 10.09
N THR A 59 -9.26 -3.88 9.46
CA THR A 59 -7.90 -4.46 9.43
C THR A 59 -6.98 -3.73 8.46
N ASP A 60 -7.57 -3.06 7.47
CA ASP A 60 -6.85 -2.42 6.37
C ASP A 60 -6.92 -0.90 6.47
N TRP A 61 -8.00 -0.36 7.01
CA TRP A 61 -8.26 1.07 7.03
C TRP A 61 -8.47 1.64 8.44
N ILE A 62 -7.95 2.84 8.63
CA ILE A 62 -8.28 3.77 9.70
C ILE A 62 -9.24 4.79 9.11
N ILE A 63 -10.29 5.15 9.85
CA ILE A 63 -11.23 6.20 9.43
C ILE A 63 -10.88 7.48 10.18
N ASP A 64 -10.53 8.51 9.43
CA ASP A 64 -10.27 9.84 9.97
C ASP A 64 -11.60 10.59 10.15
N THR A 65 -11.78 11.22 11.32
CA THR A 65 -13.03 11.90 11.66
C THR A 65 -12.77 13.32 12.14
N GLY A 66 -13.77 14.20 11.98
CA GLY A 66 -13.67 15.60 12.39
C GLY A 66 -13.13 16.49 11.27
N THR A 67 -12.55 17.62 11.67
CA THR A 67 -12.00 18.66 10.78
C THR A 67 -10.48 18.76 10.86
N ALA A 68 -9.81 17.85 11.57
CA ALA A 68 -8.36 17.75 11.69
C ALA A 68 -7.97 16.40 12.30
N TYR A 69 -6.73 15.97 12.07
CA TYR A 69 -6.09 14.98 12.96
C TYR A 69 -6.04 15.53 14.40
N PRO A 70 -6.03 14.67 15.43
CA PRO A 70 -5.79 15.11 16.81
C PRO A 70 -4.42 15.81 16.94
N GLY A 71 -4.43 17.13 17.15
CA GLY A 71 -3.20 17.95 17.19
C GLY A 71 -2.62 18.30 15.81
N GLY A 72 -3.31 17.96 14.72
CA GLY A 72 -2.97 18.39 13.37
C GLY A 72 -3.54 19.77 13.01
N PRO A 73 -3.26 20.25 11.78
CA PRO A 73 -3.75 21.53 11.31
C PRO A 73 -5.28 21.54 11.20
N ALA A 74 -5.89 22.68 11.56
CA ALA A 74 -7.33 22.88 11.45
C ALA A 74 -7.79 22.83 9.99
N ASN A 75 -9.02 22.38 9.76
CA ASN A 75 -9.60 22.22 8.41
C ASN A 75 -8.66 21.43 7.49
N TRP A 76 -8.07 20.37 8.04
CA TRP A 76 -7.08 19.49 7.41
C TRP A 76 -5.89 20.21 6.75
N GLY A 77 -5.61 21.46 7.13
CA GLY A 77 -4.54 22.28 6.55
C GLY A 77 -4.87 22.92 5.19
N THR A 78 -6.05 22.65 4.63
CA THR A 78 -6.42 23.05 3.26
C THR A 78 -7.53 24.11 3.22
N GLY A 79 -8.19 24.36 4.36
CA GLY A 79 -9.37 25.22 4.42
C GLY A 79 -10.65 24.56 3.89
N GLU A 80 -10.65 23.23 3.72
CA GLU A 80 -11.84 22.45 3.42
C GLU A 80 -12.88 22.53 4.56
N ILE A 81 -14.16 22.39 4.22
CA ILE A 81 -15.27 22.77 5.12
C ILE A 81 -16.12 21.60 5.65
N GLN A 82 -15.89 20.39 5.15
CA GLN A 82 -16.64 19.22 5.60
C GLN A 82 -16.10 18.66 6.92
N THR A 83 -16.98 18.05 7.70
CA THR A 83 -16.60 17.17 8.81
C THR A 83 -16.50 15.74 8.29
N TYR A 84 -15.34 15.11 8.38
CA TYR A 84 -15.23 13.69 8.04
C TYR A 84 -15.90 12.83 9.12
N THR A 85 -16.58 11.77 8.71
CA THR A 85 -17.31 10.87 9.62
C THR A 85 -17.04 9.40 9.31
N ASN A 86 -17.39 8.53 10.25
CA ASN A 86 -17.45 7.08 10.07
C ASN A 86 -18.86 6.57 9.77
N SER A 87 -19.78 7.44 9.35
CA SER A 87 -21.15 7.06 8.98
C SER A 87 -21.17 6.38 7.62
N THR A 88 -22.00 5.35 7.46
CA THR A 88 -22.21 4.70 6.16
C THR A 88 -22.92 5.60 5.13
N ALA A 89 -23.48 6.73 5.59
CA ALA A 89 -23.94 7.79 4.70
C ALA A 89 -22.78 8.44 3.92
N ASN A 90 -21.57 8.48 4.51
CA ASN A 90 -20.38 9.04 3.88
C ASN A 90 -19.40 7.98 3.37
N LEU A 91 -19.29 6.83 4.04
CA LEU A 91 -18.31 5.78 3.72
C LEU A 91 -18.97 4.40 3.72
N ALA A 92 -19.10 3.75 2.56
CA ALA A 92 -19.65 2.40 2.52
C ALA A 92 -19.20 1.61 1.30
N ARG A 93 -19.13 0.29 1.44
CA ARG A 93 -19.17 -0.63 0.31
C ARG A 93 -20.55 -0.59 -0.35
N ASP A 94 -20.61 -0.68 -1.67
CA ASP A 94 -21.85 -0.66 -2.43
C ASP A 94 -22.50 -2.05 -2.62
N GLY A 95 -21.80 -3.13 -2.26
CA GLY A 95 -22.24 -4.52 -2.46
C GLY A 95 -21.93 -5.09 -3.84
N GLY A 96 -21.43 -4.28 -4.76
CA GLY A 96 -20.97 -4.64 -6.10
C GLY A 96 -19.45 -4.66 -6.23
N GLY A 97 -18.73 -4.60 -5.10
CA GLY A 97 -17.26 -4.59 -5.04
C GLY A 97 -16.66 -3.20 -5.27
N ASN A 98 -17.33 -2.13 -4.83
CA ASN A 98 -16.71 -0.81 -4.77
C ASN A 98 -16.87 -0.20 -3.39
N LEU A 99 -15.89 0.58 -2.97
CA LEU A 99 -16.03 1.58 -1.93
C LEU A 99 -16.68 2.84 -2.50
N ARG A 100 -17.57 3.44 -1.70
CA ARG A 100 -18.25 4.69 -1.96
C ARG A 100 -17.87 5.73 -0.90
N ILE A 101 -17.27 6.84 -1.31
CA ILE A 101 -17.03 8.02 -0.48
C ILE A 101 -17.98 9.14 -0.95
N THR A 102 -18.94 9.52 -0.11
CA THR A 102 -20.06 10.40 -0.47
C THR A 102 -20.07 11.68 0.36
N PRO A 103 -19.83 12.84 -0.25
CA PRO A 103 -20.10 14.12 0.39
C PRO A 103 -21.61 14.35 0.57
N VAL A 104 -22.04 14.64 1.79
CA VAL A 104 -23.44 14.87 2.15
C VAL A 104 -23.60 16.27 2.73
N ARG A 105 -24.57 17.04 2.21
CA ARG A 105 -24.95 18.36 2.71
C ARG A 105 -26.28 18.24 3.42
N ASP A 106 -26.33 18.61 4.69
CA ASP A 106 -27.57 18.61 5.46
C ASP A 106 -28.46 19.82 5.13
N ALA A 107 -29.66 19.87 5.73
CA ALA A 107 -30.60 20.96 5.54
C ALA A 107 -30.13 22.31 6.12
N ALA A 108 -29.22 22.29 7.09
CA ALA A 108 -28.59 23.49 7.66
C ALA A 108 -27.42 23.99 6.79
N GLY A 109 -27.01 23.20 5.79
CA GLY A 109 -25.94 23.51 4.85
C GLY A 109 -24.56 23.04 5.27
N ASN A 110 -24.45 22.24 6.33
CA ASN A 110 -23.20 21.65 6.76
C ASN A 110 -22.81 20.49 5.85
N TRP A 111 -21.53 20.37 5.54
CA TRP A 111 -20.99 19.27 4.75
C TRP A 111 -20.38 18.20 5.64
N THR A 112 -20.63 16.94 5.27
CA THR A 112 -19.93 15.76 5.79
C THR A 112 -19.35 14.98 4.63
N SER A 113 -18.29 14.21 4.87
CA SER A 113 -17.70 13.31 3.89
C SER A 113 -16.96 12.19 4.62
N ALA A 114 -16.11 11.44 3.94
CA ALA A 114 -15.20 10.50 4.57
C ALA A 114 -13.76 10.63 4.06
N ARG A 115 -12.84 10.28 4.95
CA ARG A 115 -11.40 10.16 4.74
C ARG A 115 -10.95 8.88 5.42
N ILE A 116 -10.21 8.06 4.70
CA ILE A 116 -9.61 6.84 5.24
C ILE A 116 -8.14 6.78 4.88
N GLU A 117 -7.36 6.15 5.75
CA GLU A 117 -5.95 5.89 5.54
C GLU A 117 -5.60 4.42 5.79
N SER A 118 -4.67 3.86 5.02
CA SER A 118 -4.26 2.47 5.21
C SER A 118 -3.57 2.28 6.55
N ARG A 119 -3.85 1.19 7.27
CA ARG A 119 -3.13 0.82 8.49
C ARG A 119 -1.65 0.63 8.23
N ARG A 120 -1.31 -0.04 7.13
CA ARG A 120 0.06 -0.14 6.63
C ARG A 120 0.60 1.23 6.27
N SER A 121 1.87 1.45 6.58
CA SER A 121 2.61 2.68 6.32
C SER A 121 4.04 2.41 5.83
N ASP A 122 4.25 1.22 5.26
CA ASP A 122 5.54 0.68 4.87
C ASP A 122 5.67 0.55 3.35
N PHE A 123 4.82 1.23 2.59
CA PHE A 123 4.86 1.20 1.13
C PHE A 123 6.05 2.00 0.62
N ARG A 124 7.06 1.29 0.11
CA ARG A 124 8.31 1.82 -0.42
C ARG A 124 8.85 0.84 -1.48
N PRO A 125 9.56 1.30 -2.53
CA PRO A 125 10.23 0.37 -3.43
C PRO A 125 11.29 -0.43 -2.67
N PRO A 126 11.50 -1.73 -3.00
CA PRO A 126 12.70 -2.42 -2.59
C PRO A 126 13.93 -1.73 -3.19
N SER A 127 15.11 -1.93 -2.61
CA SER A 127 16.36 -1.34 -3.12
C SER A 127 16.58 -1.67 -4.60
N GLY A 128 16.85 -0.66 -5.41
CA GLY A 128 17.00 -0.79 -6.86
C GLY A 128 15.72 -1.17 -7.62
N GLY A 129 14.58 -1.32 -6.94
CA GLY A 129 13.32 -1.76 -7.53
C GLY A 129 12.35 -0.61 -7.81
N VAL A 130 11.10 -0.98 -8.07
CA VAL A 130 10.02 -0.05 -8.36
C VAL A 130 8.84 -0.34 -7.45
N LEU A 131 8.24 0.70 -6.90
CA LEU A 131 6.93 0.66 -6.23
C LEU A 131 5.88 1.14 -7.22
N ARG A 132 4.72 0.50 -7.25
CA ARG A 132 3.53 0.97 -7.96
C ARG A 132 2.38 1.07 -6.99
N ILE A 133 1.81 2.27 -6.87
CA ILE A 133 0.56 2.53 -6.15
C ILE A 133 -0.50 2.74 -7.22
N GLU A 134 -1.61 2.00 -7.15
CA GLU A 134 -2.64 2.04 -8.17
C GLU A 134 -4.05 1.96 -7.57
N GLY A 135 -4.98 2.69 -8.17
CA GLY A 135 -6.39 2.56 -7.87
C GLY A 135 -7.24 2.68 -9.12
N ARG A 136 -8.32 1.91 -9.19
CA ARG A 136 -9.36 2.06 -10.23
C ARG A 136 -10.53 2.83 -9.65
N ILE A 137 -10.71 4.06 -10.09
CA ILE A 137 -11.56 5.05 -9.44
C ILE A 137 -12.45 5.74 -10.48
N GLN A 138 -13.72 5.93 -10.16
CA GLN A 138 -14.59 6.89 -10.82
C GLN A 138 -14.73 8.11 -9.90
N MET A 139 -14.35 9.29 -10.39
CA MET A 139 -14.54 10.53 -9.65
C MET A 139 -16.04 10.85 -9.48
N PRO A 140 -16.44 11.70 -8.51
CA PRO A 140 -17.83 12.14 -8.37
C PRO A 140 -18.45 12.54 -9.71
N ASN A 141 -19.50 11.82 -10.12
CA ASN A 141 -20.14 12.06 -11.40
C ASN A 141 -21.06 13.29 -11.33
N VAL A 142 -20.41 14.46 -11.34
CA VAL A 142 -21.01 15.79 -11.27
C VAL A 142 -20.04 16.76 -11.95
N THR A 143 -20.58 17.72 -12.69
CA THR A 143 -19.77 18.69 -13.46
C THR A 143 -20.38 20.09 -13.40
N GLY A 144 -19.65 21.11 -13.85
CA GLY A 144 -20.15 22.48 -13.93
C GLY A 144 -20.44 23.09 -12.56
N SER A 145 -21.42 23.99 -12.48
CA SER A 145 -21.74 24.70 -11.23
C SER A 145 -22.16 23.77 -10.09
N GLU A 146 -22.73 22.61 -10.41
CA GLU A 146 -23.14 21.60 -9.44
C GLU A 146 -21.96 20.90 -8.76
N ALA A 147 -20.77 20.94 -9.36
CA ALA A 147 -19.57 20.27 -8.86
C ALA A 147 -18.62 21.19 -8.08
N LEU A 148 -18.88 22.51 -8.06
CA LEU A 148 -17.95 23.47 -7.46
C LEU A 148 -17.70 23.13 -5.99
N GLY A 149 -16.44 22.93 -5.62
CA GLY A 149 -16.00 22.55 -4.28
C GLY A 149 -15.77 21.05 -4.08
N TYR A 150 -16.21 20.16 -4.98
CA TYR A 150 -15.81 18.75 -4.87
C TYR A 150 -14.30 18.62 -5.07
N TRP A 151 -13.63 17.86 -4.18
CA TRP A 151 -12.21 17.56 -4.24
C TRP A 151 -11.92 16.10 -3.87
N PRO A 152 -12.14 15.14 -4.80
CA PRO A 152 -11.71 13.76 -4.63
C PRO A 152 -10.18 13.63 -4.70
N ALA A 153 -9.61 12.77 -3.85
CA ALA A 153 -8.18 12.48 -3.84
C ALA A 153 -7.88 11.00 -3.53
N PHE A 154 -6.86 10.48 -4.21
CA PHE A 154 -6.16 9.23 -3.91
C PHE A 154 -4.66 9.52 -3.88
N TRP A 155 -4.04 9.31 -2.73
CA TRP A 155 -2.72 9.87 -2.45
C TRP A 155 -1.99 9.05 -1.39
N ALA A 156 -0.73 9.38 -1.17
CA ALA A 156 0.13 8.72 -0.20
C ALA A 156 0.95 9.74 0.59
N LEU A 157 1.10 9.52 1.89
CA LEU A 157 1.83 10.42 2.78
C LEU A 157 2.92 9.67 3.55
N GLY A 158 4.07 10.32 3.74
CA GLY A 158 5.22 9.71 4.41
C GLY A 158 4.87 9.25 5.82
N ALA A 159 5.23 8.01 6.16
CA ALA A 159 4.82 7.37 7.41
C ALA A 159 5.10 8.16 8.69
N PRO A 160 6.22 8.92 8.80
CA PRO A 160 6.48 9.72 9.99
C PRO A 160 5.49 10.88 10.21
N TYR A 161 4.56 11.16 9.28
CA TYR A 161 3.47 12.10 9.51
C TYR A 161 2.48 11.59 10.56
N ARG A 162 2.18 10.28 10.55
CA ARG A 162 1.19 9.69 11.45
C ARG A 162 1.66 9.81 12.91
N GLY A 163 0.87 10.52 13.71
CA GLY A 163 1.17 10.82 15.12
C GLY A 163 2.10 12.01 15.35
N ASN A 164 2.62 12.63 14.27
CA ASN A 164 3.37 13.88 14.32
C ASN A 164 2.50 15.07 13.86
N TYR A 165 1.95 14.96 12.66
CA TYR A 165 1.05 15.93 12.02
C TYR A 165 1.62 17.34 11.76
N GLN A 166 2.91 17.57 11.99
CA GLN A 166 3.57 18.88 11.92
C GLN A 166 4.81 18.90 11.00
N ASN A 167 5.13 17.77 10.36
CA ASN A 167 6.32 17.58 9.53
C ASN A 167 5.99 17.48 8.02
N TRP A 168 4.87 18.03 7.59
CA TRP A 168 4.60 18.30 6.18
C TRP A 168 5.27 19.62 5.76
N PRO A 169 5.83 19.76 4.53
CA PRO A 169 5.85 18.79 3.43
C PRO A 169 7.11 17.92 3.40
N MET A 170 8.06 18.12 4.32
CA MET A 170 9.40 17.51 4.23
C MET A 170 9.40 15.98 4.18
N ILE A 171 8.34 15.34 4.67
CA ILE A 171 8.19 13.89 4.71
C ILE A 171 7.66 13.27 3.41
N GLY A 172 7.32 14.11 2.42
CA GLY A 172 6.83 13.67 1.12
C GLY A 172 5.35 13.35 1.10
N GLU A 173 4.69 13.85 0.07
CA GLU A 173 3.31 13.53 -0.32
C GLU A 173 3.29 13.18 -1.81
N PHE A 174 2.66 12.06 -2.15
CA PHE A 174 2.46 11.64 -3.53
C PHE A 174 0.96 11.64 -3.84
N ASP A 175 0.50 12.68 -4.53
CA ASP A 175 -0.88 12.75 -5.01
C ASP A 175 -0.99 11.93 -6.28
N VAL A 176 -1.50 10.70 -6.16
CA VAL A 176 -1.63 9.78 -7.30
C VAL A 176 -2.73 10.27 -8.24
N MET A 177 -3.81 10.79 -7.66
CA MET A 177 -4.94 11.40 -8.35
C MET A 177 -5.57 12.46 -7.45
N GLU A 178 -5.65 13.67 -7.97
CA GLU A 178 -6.55 14.71 -7.48
C GLU A 178 -7.42 15.25 -8.62
N ASN A 179 -8.60 15.74 -8.25
CA ASN A 179 -9.45 16.54 -9.11
C ASN A 179 -10.21 17.56 -8.27
N VAL A 180 -10.63 18.65 -8.90
CA VAL A 180 -11.51 19.63 -8.27
C VAL A 180 -12.63 20.04 -9.21
N ASN A 181 -13.75 20.50 -8.64
CA ASN A 181 -14.83 21.17 -9.38
C ASN A 181 -15.45 20.33 -10.52
N GLY A 182 -15.28 19.00 -10.52
CA GLY A 182 -15.85 18.09 -11.51
C GLY A 182 -15.36 18.33 -12.94
N VAL A 183 -14.15 18.87 -13.10
CA VAL A 183 -13.55 19.07 -14.44
C VAL A 183 -12.98 17.75 -14.98
N ASN A 184 -12.99 17.55 -16.29
CA ASN A 184 -12.38 16.36 -16.89
C ASN A 184 -10.85 16.48 -16.93
N GLN A 185 -10.21 16.37 -15.77
CA GLN A 185 -8.78 16.48 -15.60
C GLN A 185 -8.35 15.75 -14.33
N VAL A 186 -7.20 15.09 -14.39
CA VAL A 186 -6.49 14.56 -13.24
C VAL A 186 -5.21 15.36 -13.03
N TRP A 187 -4.90 15.63 -11.77
CA TRP A 187 -3.61 16.11 -11.32
C TRP A 187 -2.86 14.99 -10.60
N GLY A 188 -1.55 14.92 -10.85
CA GLY A 188 -0.61 14.12 -10.09
C GLY A 188 0.49 15.04 -9.59
N VAL A 189 0.71 15.08 -8.29
CA VAL A 189 1.52 16.11 -7.63
C VAL A 189 2.48 15.46 -6.63
N LEU A 190 3.66 16.06 -6.52
CA LEU A 190 4.61 15.79 -5.45
C LEU A 190 4.70 17.02 -4.54
N HIS A 191 4.44 16.83 -3.25
CA HIS A 191 4.81 17.80 -2.22
C HIS A 191 6.04 17.32 -1.45
N CYS A 192 6.97 18.25 -1.19
CA CYS A 192 8.24 17.95 -0.55
C CYS A 192 8.96 19.23 -0.05
N GLY A 193 9.99 19.03 0.76
CA GLY A 193 10.89 20.11 1.15
C GLY A 193 10.28 21.06 2.19
N VAL A 194 10.08 22.32 1.83
CA VAL A 194 9.72 23.41 2.76
C VAL A 194 8.54 24.19 2.21
N ASN A 195 7.58 24.51 3.08
CA ASN A 195 6.44 25.37 2.78
C ASN A 195 6.58 26.73 3.49
N PRO A 196 6.42 27.88 2.80
CA PRO A 196 6.18 28.04 1.37
C PRO A 196 7.45 28.00 0.51
N GLY A 197 7.28 27.72 -0.78
CA GLY A 197 8.34 27.66 -1.79
C GLY A 197 9.12 26.35 -1.75
N GLY A 198 10.43 26.45 -1.49
CA GLY A 198 11.32 25.29 -1.52
C GLY A 198 11.47 24.67 -2.92
N PRO A 199 12.15 23.51 -3.02
CA PRO A 199 12.40 22.84 -4.29
C PRO A 199 11.11 22.34 -4.97
N CYS A 200 10.02 22.22 -4.20
CA CYS A 200 8.75 21.67 -4.67
C CYS A 200 7.69 22.75 -4.91
N ASN A 201 8.06 24.03 -4.82
CA ASN A 201 7.16 25.17 -5.08
C ASN A 201 5.86 25.16 -4.25
N GLU A 202 6.01 24.92 -2.95
CA GLU A 202 4.91 24.81 -2.01
C GLU A 202 4.14 26.13 -1.85
N THR A 203 2.81 26.10 -1.75
CA THR A 203 1.94 24.92 -1.61
C THR A 203 1.45 24.33 -2.94
N ASN A 204 2.01 24.72 -4.10
CA ASN A 204 1.53 24.20 -5.39
C ASN A 204 2.03 22.78 -5.69
N GLY A 205 3.18 22.39 -5.13
CA GLY A 205 3.83 21.13 -5.44
C GLY A 205 4.44 21.11 -6.86
N LEU A 206 5.14 20.03 -7.17
CA LEU A 206 5.57 19.72 -8.55
C LEU A 206 4.49 18.88 -9.20
N GLY A 207 3.55 19.54 -9.87
CA GLY A 207 2.37 18.92 -10.46
C GLY A 207 2.41 18.79 -11.98
N GLY A 208 1.83 17.71 -12.49
CA GLY A 208 1.43 17.54 -13.88
C GLY A 208 -0.06 17.22 -13.96
N SER A 209 -0.68 17.47 -15.12
CA SER A 209 -2.11 17.17 -15.27
C SER A 209 -2.51 16.88 -16.70
N ARG A 210 -3.65 16.20 -16.87
CA ARG A 210 -4.27 15.94 -18.17
C ARG A 210 -5.72 15.49 -18.05
N ALA A 211 -6.46 15.51 -19.15
CA ALA A 211 -7.77 14.86 -19.24
C ALA A 211 -7.66 13.33 -19.17
N CYS A 212 -8.71 12.68 -18.64
CA CYS A 212 -8.80 11.22 -18.67
C CYS A 212 -8.98 10.70 -20.11
N PRO A 213 -8.32 9.59 -20.50
CA PRO A 213 -8.46 8.98 -21.83
C PRO A 213 -9.86 8.43 -22.09
N SER A 214 -10.32 8.51 -23.34
CA SER A 214 -11.54 7.85 -23.85
C SER A 214 -12.90 8.30 -23.27
N SER A 215 -12.96 8.62 -22.00
CA SER A 215 -14.14 9.10 -21.27
C SER A 215 -13.71 10.14 -20.24
N SER A 216 -14.65 10.97 -19.77
CA SER A 216 -14.31 11.91 -18.69
C SER A 216 -14.08 11.16 -17.38
N CYS A 217 -13.20 11.70 -16.54
CA CYS A 217 -12.87 11.13 -15.23
C CYS A 217 -14.10 10.88 -14.33
N GLN A 218 -15.17 11.66 -14.55
CA GLN A 218 -16.46 11.56 -13.86
C GLN A 218 -17.37 10.47 -14.43
N SER A 219 -17.29 10.21 -15.73
CA SER A 219 -18.27 9.37 -16.44
C SER A 219 -17.97 7.87 -16.37
N ALA A 220 -16.74 7.49 -16.04
CA ALA A 220 -16.31 6.10 -15.99
C ALA A 220 -15.22 5.89 -14.94
N PHE A 221 -14.93 4.62 -14.64
CA PHE A 221 -13.74 4.23 -13.91
C PHE A 221 -12.50 4.40 -14.77
N HIS A 222 -11.46 4.98 -14.19
CA HIS A 222 -10.13 5.09 -14.75
C HIS A 222 -9.12 4.48 -13.78
N THR A 223 -8.00 4.00 -14.30
CA THR A 223 -6.91 3.46 -13.47
C THR A 223 -5.84 4.54 -13.30
N TYR A 224 -5.72 5.03 -12.08
CA TYR A 224 -4.71 6.02 -11.67
C TYR A 224 -3.53 5.30 -11.03
N ARG A 225 -2.32 5.64 -11.45
CA ARG A 225 -1.12 4.94 -11.03
C ARG A 225 0.03 5.91 -10.79
N PHE A 226 0.73 5.68 -9.69
CA PHE A 226 2.02 6.26 -9.38
C PHE A 226 3.09 5.16 -9.36
N GLU A 227 4.26 5.45 -9.91
CA GLU A 227 5.44 4.60 -9.79
C GLU A 227 6.64 5.36 -9.23
N TRP A 228 7.27 4.82 -8.19
CA TRP A 228 8.58 5.25 -7.72
C TRP A 228 9.63 4.24 -8.19
N ASP A 229 10.41 4.63 -9.18
CA ASP A 229 11.50 3.85 -9.79
C ASP A 229 12.83 4.18 -9.14
N ALA A 230 13.21 3.34 -8.17
CA ALA A 230 14.51 3.39 -7.50
C ALA A 230 15.60 2.58 -8.23
N GLY A 231 15.27 1.99 -9.40
CA GLY A 231 16.19 1.19 -10.20
C GLY A 231 16.97 1.97 -11.25
N VAL A 232 16.71 3.26 -11.37
CA VAL A 232 17.37 4.18 -12.31
C VAL A 232 18.09 5.30 -11.56
N SER A 233 19.06 5.93 -12.20
CA SER A 233 19.81 7.07 -11.66
C SER A 233 19.82 8.21 -12.68
N PRO A 234 19.25 9.39 -12.35
CA PRO A 234 18.52 9.71 -11.12
C PRO A 234 17.24 8.86 -10.95
N GLN A 235 16.81 8.62 -9.69
CA GLN A 235 15.53 7.95 -9.43
C GLN A 235 14.36 8.77 -9.99
N GLN A 236 13.26 8.11 -10.33
CA GLN A 236 12.11 8.75 -10.95
C GLN A 236 10.81 8.47 -10.21
N LEU A 237 9.97 9.50 -10.10
CA LEU A 237 8.57 9.41 -9.70
C LEU A 237 7.71 9.66 -10.94
N ARG A 238 6.73 8.80 -11.24
CA ARG A 238 5.98 8.81 -12.50
C ARG A 238 4.48 8.61 -12.27
N TRP A 239 3.64 9.44 -12.90
CA TRP A 239 2.19 9.37 -12.78
C TRP A 239 1.54 9.00 -14.11
N TYR A 240 0.53 8.14 -14.02
CA TYR A 240 -0.20 7.59 -15.15
C TYR A 240 -1.70 7.62 -14.90
N VAL A 241 -2.47 7.78 -15.98
CA VAL A 241 -3.89 7.46 -16.01
C VAL A 241 -4.18 6.59 -17.24
N ASP A 242 -4.83 5.45 -17.02
CA ASP A 242 -5.06 4.37 -17.99
C ASP A 242 -3.79 3.95 -18.75
N GLY A 243 -2.70 3.82 -18.00
CA GLY A 243 -1.39 3.45 -18.54
C GLY A 243 -0.65 4.55 -19.31
N GLN A 244 -1.25 5.74 -19.48
CA GLN A 244 -0.62 6.87 -20.16
C GLN A 244 0.13 7.75 -19.16
N LEU A 245 1.47 7.81 -19.30
CA LEU A 245 2.34 8.68 -18.50
C LEU A 245 1.98 10.14 -18.76
N PHE A 246 1.90 10.95 -17.70
CA PHE A 246 1.61 12.38 -17.84
C PHE A 246 2.42 13.30 -16.96
N HIS A 247 3.11 12.76 -15.96
CA HIS A 247 3.98 13.53 -15.09
C HIS A 247 5.17 12.69 -14.67
N THR A 248 6.34 13.33 -14.58
CA THR A 248 7.57 12.73 -14.08
C THR A 248 8.33 13.76 -13.25
N VAL A 249 8.80 13.35 -12.07
CA VAL A 249 9.76 14.12 -11.28
C VAL A 249 11.01 13.27 -11.10
N ASP A 250 12.16 13.83 -11.48
CA ASP A 250 13.46 13.19 -11.29
C ASP A 250 14.08 13.62 -9.96
N GLN A 251 14.79 12.70 -9.30
CA GLN A 251 15.47 12.93 -8.02
C GLN A 251 16.36 14.18 -8.01
N ASN A 252 17.04 14.45 -9.12
CA ASN A 252 17.96 15.58 -9.23
C ASN A 252 17.26 16.95 -9.23
N GLN A 253 15.94 17.01 -9.42
CA GLN A 253 15.17 18.26 -9.33
C GLN A 253 15.05 18.75 -7.90
N LEU A 254 15.06 17.83 -6.91
CA LEU A 254 14.80 18.17 -5.50
C LEU A 254 16.08 18.53 -4.73
N GLY A 255 17.19 17.86 -5.07
CA GLY A 255 18.44 17.95 -4.34
C GLY A 255 18.39 17.37 -2.92
N GLU A 256 19.54 17.33 -2.26
CA GLU A 256 19.67 16.93 -0.86
C GLU A 256 19.61 18.16 0.07
N PRO A 257 19.06 18.03 1.30
CA PRO A 257 18.60 16.78 1.94
C PRO A 257 17.13 16.43 1.61
N HIS A 258 16.48 17.16 0.71
CA HIS A 258 15.03 17.07 0.48
C HIS A 258 14.61 15.69 -0.04
N TRP A 259 15.38 15.12 -0.99
CA TRP A 259 15.13 13.77 -1.47
C TRP A 259 15.27 12.72 -0.36
N THR A 260 16.37 12.75 0.41
CA THR A 260 16.57 11.79 1.51
C THR A 260 15.51 11.93 2.60
N ASN A 261 15.07 13.13 2.94
CA ASN A 261 14.04 13.32 3.97
C ASN A 261 12.71 12.63 3.61
N MET A 262 12.28 12.68 2.35
CA MET A 262 11.04 12.06 1.90
C MET A 262 11.19 10.58 1.50
N THR A 263 12.42 10.09 1.24
CA THR A 263 12.64 8.71 0.78
C THR A 263 13.34 7.82 1.81
N GLY A 264 13.91 8.41 2.87
CA GLY A 264 14.74 7.74 3.85
C GLY A 264 13.97 6.97 4.94
N HIS A 265 12.69 7.27 5.16
CA HIS A 265 11.86 6.60 6.17
C HIS A 265 11.29 5.25 5.68
N GLN A 266 10.52 4.58 6.56
CA GLN A 266 10.05 3.20 6.34
C GLN A 266 9.08 3.02 5.16
N GLY A 267 8.51 4.10 4.63
CA GLY A 267 7.54 4.08 3.54
C GLY A 267 6.41 5.06 3.73
N TYR A 268 5.33 4.81 3.01
CA TYR A 268 4.15 5.66 2.92
C TYR A 268 2.90 4.87 3.33
N PHE A 269 1.89 5.58 3.83
CA PHE A 269 0.52 5.07 3.92
C PHE A 269 -0.34 5.72 2.84
N LEU A 270 -1.41 5.05 2.42
CA LEU A 270 -2.32 5.52 1.39
C LEU A 270 -3.52 6.22 2.02
N LEU A 271 -4.11 7.16 1.30
CA LEU A 271 -5.30 7.88 1.70
C LEU A 271 -6.31 7.96 0.55
N LEU A 272 -7.59 7.92 0.92
CA LEU A 272 -8.72 8.18 0.05
C LEU A 272 -9.67 9.14 0.75
N ASN A 273 -10.06 10.22 0.06
CA ASN A 273 -11.07 11.14 0.57
C ASN A 273 -11.80 11.87 -0.55
N VAL A 274 -12.91 12.52 -0.17
CA VAL A 274 -13.51 13.58 -0.97
C VAL A 274 -13.69 14.79 -0.05
N ALA A 275 -12.80 15.76 -0.17
CA ALA A 275 -12.94 17.05 0.50
C ALA A 275 -14.01 17.92 -0.18
N MET A 276 -14.51 18.91 0.55
CA MET A 276 -15.43 19.93 0.07
C MET A 276 -14.87 21.33 0.32
N GLY A 277 -14.67 22.09 -0.74
CA GLY A 277 -14.05 23.42 -0.70
C GLY A 277 -12.55 23.35 -0.44
N GLY A 278 -11.99 24.45 0.07
CA GLY A 278 -10.55 24.55 0.35
C GLY A 278 -9.75 25.21 -0.77
N GLY A 279 -8.45 25.36 -0.55
CA GLY A 279 -7.54 26.13 -1.38
C GLY A 279 -7.53 25.72 -2.85
N PHE A 280 -7.52 24.43 -3.14
CA PHE A 280 -7.40 23.94 -4.51
C PHE A 280 -8.68 24.17 -5.35
N PRO A 281 -9.89 23.73 -4.93
CA PRO A 281 -11.12 24.07 -5.65
C PRO A 281 -11.30 25.58 -5.84
N ASN A 282 -10.97 26.38 -4.82
CA ASN A 282 -11.09 27.84 -4.88
C ASN A 282 -10.10 28.46 -5.86
N GLY A 283 -8.85 27.99 -5.87
CA GLY A 283 -7.81 28.47 -6.78
C GLY A 283 -8.17 28.21 -8.24
N VAL A 284 -8.71 27.02 -8.55
CA VAL A 284 -9.16 26.69 -9.91
C VAL A 284 -10.41 27.47 -10.31
N ALA A 285 -11.34 27.70 -9.37
CA ALA A 285 -12.56 28.46 -9.65
C ALA A 285 -12.32 29.98 -9.73
N GLY A 286 -11.28 30.49 -9.04
CA GLY A 286 -11.02 31.92 -8.86
C GLY A 286 -11.89 32.59 -7.80
N TYR A 287 -12.69 31.84 -7.03
CA TYR A 287 -13.55 32.31 -5.95
C TYR A 287 -13.88 31.16 -4.97
N ALA A 288 -14.52 31.49 -3.84
CA ALA A 288 -14.84 30.51 -2.81
C ALA A 288 -15.89 29.48 -3.28
N THR A 289 -15.59 28.21 -3.03
CA THR A 289 -16.42 27.03 -3.26
C THR A 289 -16.47 26.19 -1.98
N PRO A 290 -17.52 25.35 -1.78
CA PRO A 290 -18.68 25.13 -2.63
C PRO A 290 -19.62 26.35 -2.72
N THR A 291 -20.53 26.34 -3.69
CA THR A 291 -21.54 27.38 -3.88
C THR A 291 -22.93 26.87 -3.50
N ALA A 292 -23.94 27.75 -3.54
CA ALA A 292 -25.34 27.33 -3.36
C ALA A 292 -25.83 26.35 -4.44
N ALA A 293 -25.21 26.33 -5.62
CA ALA A 293 -25.53 25.41 -6.70
C ALA A 293 -24.89 24.02 -6.52
N THR A 294 -23.90 23.88 -5.65
CA THR A 294 -23.18 22.62 -5.44
C THR A 294 -24.14 21.55 -4.91
N VAL A 295 -24.28 20.45 -5.65
CA VAL A 295 -25.20 19.37 -5.29
C VAL A 295 -24.55 18.38 -4.36
N SER A 296 -25.34 17.78 -3.47
CA SER A 296 -24.89 16.76 -2.52
C SER A 296 -25.02 15.34 -3.09
N GLY A 297 -24.33 14.37 -2.48
CA GLY A 297 -24.63 12.96 -2.66
C GLY A 297 -23.98 12.30 -3.87
N ARG A 298 -22.96 12.94 -4.46
CA ARG A 298 -22.24 12.42 -5.64
C ARG A 298 -20.96 11.71 -5.17
N PRO A 299 -20.90 10.38 -5.21
CA PRO A 299 -19.77 9.68 -4.61
C PRO A 299 -18.55 9.58 -5.52
N MET A 300 -17.36 9.55 -4.92
CA MET A 300 -16.23 8.87 -5.52
C MET A 300 -16.42 7.35 -5.34
N LEU A 301 -16.29 6.60 -6.42
CA LEU A 301 -16.34 5.13 -6.40
C LEU A 301 -14.94 4.58 -6.60
N VAL A 302 -14.52 3.66 -5.74
CA VAL A 302 -13.21 3.00 -5.79
C VAL A 302 -13.45 1.51 -5.91
N ASP A 303 -13.09 0.95 -7.06
CA ASP A 303 -13.17 -0.49 -7.32
C ASP A 303 -12.09 -1.23 -6.56
N TYR A 304 -10.83 -0.80 -6.70
CA TYR A 304 -9.73 -1.34 -5.90
C TYR A 304 -8.65 -0.31 -5.63
N VAL A 305 -7.86 -0.58 -4.60
CA VAL A 305 -6.52 -0.05 -4.40
C VAL A 305 -5.54 -1.20 -4.32
N ALA A 306 -4.41 -1.08 -5.01
CA ALA A 306 -3.36 -2.08 -5.00
C ALA A 306 -1.97 -1.44 -4.96
N VAL A 307 -1.07 -2.07 -4.22
CA VAL A 307 0.35 -1.75 -4.18
C VAL A 307 1.11 -2.93 -4.74
N TYR A 308 1.96 -2.66 -5.71
CA TYR A 308 2.85 -3.64 -6.32
C TYR A 308 4.30 -3.23 -6.14
N SER A 309 5.19 -4.21 -6.21
CA SER A 309 6.62 -3.96 -6.31
C SER A 309 7.27 -4.81 -7.41
N ARG A 310 8.35 -4.28 -7.98
CA ARG A 310 9.24 -5.02 -8.87
C ARG A 310 10.66 -4.90 -8.33
N ASN A 311 11.40 -6.00 -8.30
CA ASN A 311 12.79 -5.99 -7.85
C ASN A 311 13.69 -5.31 -8.89
N GLY A 312 14.80 -4.72 -8.43
CA GLY A 312 15.81 -4.17 -9.32
C GLY A 312 16.50 -5.21 -10.18
N ALA A 313 16.96 -4.81 -11.35
CA ALA A 313 17.91 -5.62 -12.10
C ALA A 313 19.20 -5.73 -11.26
N VAL A 314 19.58 -6.94 -10.88
CA VAL A 314 20.92 -7.21 -10.35
C VAL A 314 21.91 -6.79 -11.43
N PRO A 315 22.89 -5.91 -11.16
CA PRO A 315 23.95 -5.62 -12.12
C PRO A 315 24.61 -6.94 -12.50
N THR A 316 24.46 -7.35 -13.76
CA THR A 316 25.07 -8.56 -14.30
C THR A 316 26.58 -8.46 -14.16
N THR A 317 27.13 -9.09 -13.14
CA THR A 317 28.56 -9.34 -13.05
C THR A 317 28.85 -10.51 -13.98
N THR A 318 29.48 -10.22 -15.11
CA THR A 318 29.95 -11.18 -16.11
C THR A 318 30.72 -12.30 -15.42
N THR A 319 30.09 -13.47 -15.28
CA THR A 319 30.76 -14.66 -14.73
C THR A 319 30.82 -15.75 -15.79
N ARG A 320 32.07 -16.02 -16.16
CA ARG A 320 32.60 -17.06 -17.04
C ARG A 320 31.87 -18.41 -16.90
N THR A 321 31.50 -18.95 -18.05
CA THR A 321 30.91 -20.26 -18.29
C THR A 321 31.56 -21.37 -17.46
N THR A 322 30.77 -22.06 -16.64
CA THR A 322 31.07 -23.42 -16.21
C THR A 322 29.85 -24.28 -16.47
N THR A 323 30.01 -25.20 -17.42
CA THR A 323 29.01 -26.16 -17.90
C THR A 323 28.48 -27.00 -16.74
N THR A 324 27.15 -27.05 -16.55
CA THR A 324 26.52 -28.08 -15.72
C THR A 324 25.29 -28.64 -16.43
N THR A 325 25.30 -29.95 -16.55
CA THR A 325 24.39 -30.82 -17.29
C THR A 325 22.94 -30.74 -16.79
N THR A 326 22.02 -30.61 -17.74
CA THR A 326 20.56 -30.65 -17.52
C THR A 326 20.12 -32.04 -17.10
N THR A 327 19.42 -32.17 -15.97
CA THR A 327 18.58 -33.34 -15.68
C THR A 327 17.17 -32.85 -15.34
N THR A 328 16.24 -33.17 -16.23
CA THR A 328 14.80 -32.97 -16.05
C THR A 328 14.28 -33.99 -15.05
N THR A 329 13.63 -33.58 -13.95
CA THR A 329 12.74 -34.49 -13.22
C THR A 329 11.52 -33.77 -12.66
N THR A 330 10.42 -34.50 -12.76
CA THR A 330 9.01 -34.15 -12.69
C THR A 330 8.52 -33.88 -11.26
N ARG A 331 7.60 -32.92 -11.14
CA ARG A 331 6.86 -32.52 -9.93
C ARG A 331 5.98 -33.66 -9.39
N THR A 332 6.14 -33.99 -8.11
CA THR A 332 5.13 -34.73 -7.33
C THR A 332 5.01 -34.13 -5.92
N THR A 333 3.79 -33.82 -5.51
CA THR A 333 3.37 -33.32 -4.20
C THR A 333 3.20 -34.46 -3.20
N THR A 334 3.87 -34.41 -2.06
CA THR A 334 3.49 -35.17 -0.85
C THR A 334 3.95 -34.46 0.42
N THR A 335 3.04 -34.38 1.38
CA THR A 335 3.19 -33.89 2.76
C THR A 335 4.00 -34.87 3.59
N THR A 336 5.13 -34.48 4.19
CA THR A 336 5.85 -35.29 5.19
C THR A 336 6.68 -34.44 6.16
N THR A 337 6.69 -34.88 7.41
CA THR A 337 7.52 -34.47 8.56
C THR A 337 8.98 -34.14 8.20
N PRO A 338 9.61 -33.10 8.81
CA PRO A 338 10.98 -32.68 8.53
C PRO A 338 12.01 -33.84 8.58
N PRO A 339 12.98 -33.89 7.65
CA PRO A 339 14.05 -34.89 7.68
C PRO A 339 14.90 -34.84 8.95
N ALA A 340 15.49 -35.97 9.34
CA ALA A 340 16.34 -36.09 10.52
C ALA A 340 17.48 -35.03 10.50
N GLY A 341 17.57 -34.27 11.59
CA GLY A 341 18.51 -33.16 11.79
C GLY A 341 17.95 -31.79 11.39
N SER A 342 16.80 -31.67 10.73
CA SER A 342 16.20 -30.38 10.34
C SER A 342 15.67 -29.61 11.56
N ARG A 343 15.86 -28.28 11.57
CA ARG A 343 15.32 -27.39 12.61
C ARG A 343 13.87 -27.06 12.26
N ASN A 344 12.94 -27.22 13.19
CA ASN A 344 11.56 -26.80 12.98
C ASN A 344 11.46 -25.26 13.05
N ALA A 345 11.04 -24.60 11.96
CA ALA A 345 10.89 -23.13 11.92
C ALA A 345 9.91 -22.60 12.98
N TYR A 346 8.91 -23.39 13.37
CA TYR A 346 7.84 -23.02 14.30
C TYR A 346 8.14 -23.33 15.77
N ALA A 347 9.33 -23.87 16.06
CA ALA A 347 9.86 -23.97 17.41
C ALA A 347 10.83 -22.81 17.68
N ALA A 348 11.06 -22.49 18.95
CA ALA A 348 12.09 -21.52 19.31
C ALA A 348 13.48 -22.06 18.95
N ILE A 349 14.14 -21.39 18.01
CA ILE A 349 15.53 -21.62 17.62
C ILE A 349 16.39 -20.70 18.49
N GLN A 350 17.23 -21.30 19.33
CA GLN A 350 18.17 -20.59 20.19
C GLN A 350 19.24 -19.90 19.33
N ALA A 351 19.46 -18.61 19.51
CA ALA A 351 20.29 -17.80 18.61
C ALA A 351 21.77 -18.17 18.72
N GLU A 352 22.24 -18.64 19.88
CA GLU A 352 23.60 -19.15 20.09
C GLU A 352 23.86 -20.48 19.39
N THR A 353 22.83 -21.15 18.86
CA THR A 353 22.98 -22.43 18.15
C THR A 353 23.25 -22.25 16.66
N PHE A 354 23.79 -21.11 16.24
CA PHE A 354 24.15 -20.87 14.84
C PHE A 354 25.16 -21.93 14.33
N ASP A 355 25.03 -22.30 13.06
CA ASP A 355 25.94 -23.20 12.36
C ASP A 355 27.17 -22.46 11.80
N ALA A 356 27.06 -21.14 11.57
CA ALA A 356 28.16 -20.24 11.26
C ALA A 356 27.82 -18.79 11.66
N GLN A 357 28.83 -17.95 11.86
CA GLN A 357 28.63 -16.53 12.18
C GLN A 357 29.76 -15.64 11.65
N ASN A 358 29.49 -14.33 11.62
CA ASN A 358 30.50 -13.29 11.50
C ASN A 358 30.23 -12.16 12.50
N GLY A 359 31.23 -11.85 13.33
CA GLY A 359 31.26 -10.71 14.25
C GLY A 359 30.49 -10.86 15.56
N VAL A 360 29.73 -11.96 15.79
CA VAL A 360 28.94 -12.13 17.01
C VAL A 360 29.67 -12.93 18.10
N GLY A 361 29.43 -12.58 19.36
CA GLY A 361 29.83 -13.36 20.53
C GLY A 361 28.63 -14.00 21.24
N THR A 362 28.89 -14.90 22.19
CA THR A 362 27.86 -15.48 23.07
C THR A 362 28.11 -15.13 24.54
N GLU A 363 27.05 -14.91 25.30
CA GLU A 363 27.11 -14.66 26.75
C GLU A 363 25.99 -15.39 27.49
N THR A 364 26.11 -15.52 28.81
CA THR A 364 25.01 -16.06 29.64
C THR A 364 23.83 -15.10 29.63
N THR A 365 22.65 -15.58 29.23
CA THR A 365 21.43 -14.78 29.23
C THR A 365 20.84 -14.66 30.62
N GLN A 366 20.30 -13.48 30.92
CA GLN A 366 19.46 -13.23 32.10
C GLN A 366 17.95 -13.35 31.77
N ASP A 367 17.60 -13.73 30.53
CA ASP A 367 16.20 -13.97 30.17
C ASP A 367 15.62 -15.17 30.91
N SER A 368 14.30 -15.23 30.96
CA SER A 368 13.59 -16.40 31.49
C SER A 368 13.92 -17.65 30.67
N GLY A 369 14.40 -18.70 31.32
CA GLY A 369 14.83 -19.96 30.69
C GLY A 369 16.33 -20.24 30.78
N GLY A 370 17.14 -19.22 31.09
CA GLY A 370 18.60 -19.35 31.15
C GLY A 370 19.21 -19.70 29.79
N GLY A 371 20.45 -20.21 29.79
CA GLY A 371 21.19 -20.55 28.57
C GLY A 371 22.14 -19.44 28.15
N GLN A 372 22.34 -19.26 26.84
CA GLN A 372 23.13 -18.16 26.30
C GLN A 372 22.30 -17.29 25.35
N ASN A 373 22.80 -16.09 25.05
CA ASN A 373 22.33 -15.28 23.93
C ASN A 373 23.51 -14.93 23.03
N ILE A 374 23.22 -14.50 21.80
CA ILE A 374 24.22 -13.81 20.97
C ILE A 374 24.23 -12.31 21.31
N GLY A 375 25.41 -11.70 21.23
CA GLY A 375 25.65 -10.30 21.57
C GLY A 375 26.92 -9.75 20.91
N TRP A 376 27.29 -8.53 21.30
CA TRP A 376 28.33 -7.72 20.62
C TRP A 376 28.05 -7.50 19.13
N ILE A 377 26.78 -7.30 18.79
CA ILE A 377 26.31 -7.29 17.41
C ILE A 377 26.30 -5.86 16.86
N ALA A 378 27.15 -5.63 15.87
CA ALA A 378 27.26 -4.39 15.13
C ALA A 378 26.71 -4.52 13.70
N THR A 379 26.72 -3.40 12.97
CA THR A 379 26.32 -3.37 11.56
C THR A 379 27.25 -4.23 10.71
N GLY A 380 26.69 -5.13 9.89
CA GLY A 380 27.44 -6.07 9.05
C GLY A 380 27.62 -7.47 9.63
N ASP A 381 27.27 -7.67 10.90
CA ASP A 381 27.33 -8.99 11.53
C ASP A 381 26.19 -9.90 11.08
N TRP A 382 26.40 -11.21 11.22
CA TRP A 382 25.37 -12.19 10.86
C TRP A 382 25.55 -13.54 11.58
N THR A 383 24.45 -14.29 11.67
CA THR A 383 24.42 -15.70 12.08
C THR A 383 23.70 -16.54 11.03
N ARG A 384 24.08 -17.81 10.87
CA ARG A 384 23.52 -18.78 9.92
C ARG A 384 22.97 -19.99 10.65
N TYR A 385 21.82 -20.49 10.22
CA TYR A 385 21.15 -21.68 10.73
C TYR A 385 20.76 -22.56 9.55
N ASP A 386 21.38 -23.72 9.45
CA ASP A 386 21.19 -24.63 8.32
C ASP A 386 19.95 -25.50 8.52
N ARG A 387 19.26 -25.78 7.40
CA ARG A 387 18.18 -26.77 7.30
C ARG A 387 16.96 -26.48 8.21
N VAL A 388 16.53 -25.22 8.25
CA VAL A 388 15.30 -24.77 8.91
C VAL A 388 14.09 -25.10 8.02
N ASP A 389 13.20 -25.96 8.50
CA ASP A 389 12.02 -26.42 7.78
C ASP A 389 10.76 -25.63 8.16
N PHE A 390 10.24 -24.92 7.16
CA PHE A 390 9.00 -24.15 7.20
C PHE A 390 7.79 -24.96 6.73
N GLY A 391 8.00 -26.19 6.24
CA GLY A 391 6.92 -27.04 5.75
C GLY A 391 6.16 -26.43 4.55
N PRO A 392 5.01 -27.00 4.17
CA PRO A 392 4.29 -26.60 2.96
C PRO A 392 3.39 -25.37 3.15
N THR A 393 3.04 -25.02 4.39
CA THR A 393 2.22 -23.84 4.69
C THR A 393 3.13 -22.65 4.92
N PRO A 394 2.94 -21.52 4.22
CA PRO A 394 3.83 -20.38 4.35
C PRO A 394 3.88 -19.85 5.78
N ALA A 395 5.10 -19.68 6.31
CA ALA A 395 5.32 -18.80 7.46
C ALA A 395 5.28 -17.35 6.98
N ARG A 396 4.56 -16.48 7.70
CA ARG A 396 4.44 -15.04 7.43
C ARG A 396 4.82 -14.16 8.61
N GLN A 397 5.18 -14.77 9.73
CA GLN A 397 5.74 -14.07 10.89
C GLN A 397 7.13 -14.58 11.20
N PHE A 398 7.99 -13.64 11.59
CA PHE A 398 9.26 -13.86 12.28
C PHE A 398 9.15 -13.20 13.64
N VAL A 399 9.51 -13.90 14.70
CA VAL A 399 9.47 -13.38 16.05
C VAL A 399 10.81 -13.64 16.71
N ALA A 400 11.43 -12.62 17.27
CA ALA A 400 12.68 -12.78 18.00
C ALA A 400 12.61 -12.17 19.39
N ARG A 401 13.32 -12.80 20.32
CA ARG A 401 13.53 -12.33 21.68
C ARG A 401 14.85 -11.58 21.73
N VAL A 402 14.76 -10.26 21.87
CA VAL A 402 15.89 -9.34 21.72
C VAL A 402 16.01 -8.38 22.89
N ALA A 403 17.24 -7.91 23.16
CA ALA A 403 17.53 -6.86 24.13
C ALA A 403 18.48 -5.84 23.50
N SER A 404 18.45 -4.60 23.96
CA SER A 404 19.37 -3.55 23.50
C SER A 404 19.63 -2.57 24.63
N GLY A 405 20.92 -2.39 24.94
CA GLY A 405 21.41 -1.35 25.83
C GLY A 405 22.01 -0.16 25.08
N ALA A 406 21.78 -0.05 23.78
CA ALA A 406 22.37 0.98 22.93
C ALA A 406 21.99 2.39 23.40
N GLY A 407 22.90 3.35 23.27
CA GLY A 407 22.67 4.74 23.69
C GLY A 407 21.47 5.40 22.98
N GLY A 408 20.93 6.48 23.55
CA GLY A 408 19.81 7.21 22.97
C GLY A 408 20.08 7.64 21.53
N GLY A 409 19.14 7.35 20.62
CA GLY A 409 19.28 7.62 19.18
C GLY A 409 19.95 6.51 18.36
N ALA A 410 20.53 5.49 19.00
CA ALA A 410 21.02 4.30 18.32
C ALA A 410 19.88 3.30 18.09
N SER A 411 19.72 2.86 16.85
CA SER A 411 18.77 1.82 16.44
C SER A 411 19.32 1.06 15.24
N GLY A 412 18.82 -0.15 15.03
CA GLY A 412 19.19 -0.97 13.87
C GLY A 412 18.10 -1.98 13.53
N LEU A 413 18.36 -2.76 12.50
CA LEU A 413 17.48 -3.79 11.97
C LEU A 413 18.04 -5.17 12.31
N VAL A 414 17.16 -6.05 12.78
CA VAL A 414 17.36 -7.50 12.76
C VAL A 414 16.60 -8.02 11.56
N GLU A 415 17.33 -8.60 10.60
CA GLU A 415 16.78 -9.03 9.32
C GLU A 415 16.90 -10.54 9.17
N VAL A 416 15.87 -11.19 8.63
CA VAL A 416 15.93 -12.60 8.24
C VAL A 416 16.18 -12.69 6.75
N ARG A 417 17.20 -13.46 6.34
CA ARG A 417 17.50 -13.77 4.94
C ARG A 417 17.52 -15.28 4.73
N LEU A 418 17.19 -15.73 3.52
CA LEU A 418 17.20 -17.14 3.16
C LEU A 418 18.31 -17.45 2.18
N ASP A 419 18.95 -18.60 2.41
CA ASP A 419 19.95 -19.30 1.61
C ASP A 419 21.27 -18.55 1.33
N SER A 420 21.32 -17.25 1.59
CA SER A 420 22.53 -16.42 1.55
C SER A 420 22.42 -15.22 2.49
N PRO A 421 23.50 -14.78 3.16
CA PRO A 421 23.50 -13.58 3.99
C PRO A 421 23.36 -12.29 3.15
N THR A 422 23.54 -12.39 1.83
CA THR A 422 23.38 -11.25 0.90
C THR A 422 22.04 -11.29 0.15
N SER A 423 21.25 -12.36 0.29
CA SER A 423 19.88 -12.42 -0.25
C SER A 423 19.03 -11.30 0.33
N PRO A 424 18.07 -10.70 -0.38
CA PRO A 424 17.14 -9.75 0.21
C PRO A 424 16.50 -10.32 1.50
N PRO A 425 16.28 -9.51 2.53
CA PRO A 425 15.55 -9.96 3.71
C PRO A 425 14.16 -10.45 3.32
N VAL A 426 13.75 -11.58 3.85
CA VAL A 426 12.34 -12.01 3.82
C VAL A 426 11.50 -11.22 4.82
N GLY A 427 12.12 -10.64 5.84
CA GLY A 427 11.54 -9.55 6.62
C GLY A 427 12.49 -9.12 7.73
N SER A 428 12.09 -8.10 8.49
CA SER A 428 12.91 -7.50 9.52
C SER A 428 12.06 -6.73 10.53
N PHE A 429 12.65 -6.41 11.67
CA PHE A 429 12.12 -5.40 12.58
C PHE A 429 13.22 -4.45 13.01
N ALA A 430 12.83 -3.23 13.38
CA ALA A 430 13.72 -2.28 14.02
C ALA A 430 13.80 -2.54 15.53
N ILE A 431 14.99 -2.37 16.08
CA ILE A 431 15.27 -2.45 17.51
C ILE A 431 16.02 -1.20 17.94
N ALA A 432 15.55 -0.61 19.04
CA ALA A 432 16.20 0.45 19.79
C ALA A 432 16.35 0.00 21.24
N ASN A 433 16.89 0.87 22.10
CA ASN A 433 17.11 0.58 23.52
C ASN A 433 15.86 -0.01 24.20
N THR A 434 16.02 -1.20 24.80
CA THR A 434 14.94 -1.92 25.50
C THR A 434 14.98 -1.74 27.02
N GLY A 435 15.94 -0.98 27.53
CA GLY A 435 16.21 -0.75 28.96
C GLY A 435 17.54 -1.34 29.44
N GLY A 436 18.31 -1.99 28.56
CA GLY A 436 19.61 -2.60 28.89
C GLY A 436 19.91 -3.85 28.04
N TRP A 437 21.17 -4.28 28.03
CA TRP A 437 21.67 -5.42 27.23
C TRP A 437 21.05 -6.78 27.60
N GLN A 438 20.40 -6.86 28.75
CA GLN A 438 19.70 -8.05 29.25
C GLN A 438 18.22 -7.73 29.58
N SER A 439 17.69 -6.61 29.06
CA SER A 439 16.27 -6.23 29.18
C SER A 439 15.48 -6.74 27.98
N TRP A 440 14.96 -7.95 28.08
CA TRP A 440 14.46 -8.72 26.95
C TRP A 440 13.02 -8.34 26.53
N ARG A 441 12.82 -8.18 25.23
CA ARG A 441 11.52 -7.97 24.57
C ARG A 441 11.31 -8.98 23.45
N THR A 442 10.06 -9.37 23.23
CA THR A 442 9.69 -10.23 22.10
C THR A 442 9.13 -9.35 20.99
N VAL A 443 9.81 -9.33 19.84
CA VAL A 443 9.51 -8.42 18.74
C VAL A 443 9.07 -9.23 17.52
N PRO A 444 7.82 -9.05 17.05
CA PRO A 444 7.36 -9.65 15.82
C PRO A 444 7.74 -8.79 14.60
N ALA A 445 7.94 -9.45 13.47
CA ALA A 445 8.03 -8.90 12.14
C ALA A 445 7.17 -9.72 11.19
N ASN A 446 6.55 -9.07 10.22
CA ASN A 446 5.98 -9.77 9.09
C ASN A 446 7.11 -10.17 8.14
N ILE A 447 7.02 -11.36 7.57
CA ILE A 447 7.93 -11.85 6.54
C ILE A 447 7.16 -12.21 5.27
N ALA A 448 7.85 -12.17 4.13
CA ALA A 448 7.42 -12.83 2.91
C ALA A 448 7.14 -14.31 3.21
N GLY A 449 6.14 -14.88 2.55
CA GLY A 449 5.73 -16.27 2.77
C GLY A 449 6.88 -17.24 2.53
N VAL A 450 7.33 -17.96 3.56
CA VAL A 450 8.41 -18.95 3.45
C VAL A 450 7.85 -20.35 3.61
N THR A 451 8.18 -21.24 2.67
CA THR A 451 7.81 -22.66 2.69
C THR A 451 9.03 -23.51 2.35
N GLY A 452 9.04 -24.76 2.77
CA GLY A 452 10.13 -25.69 2.50
C GLY A 452 11.29 -25.51 3.47
N THR A 453 12.44 -26.11 3.15
CA THR A 453 13.61 -26.09 4.02
C THR A 453 14.67 -25.14 3.48
N HIS A 454 15.15 -24.23 4.32
CA HIS A 454 16.11 -23.20 3.95
C HIS A 454 17.31 -23.16 4.91
N THR A 455 18.41 -22.59 4.45
CA THR A 455 19.39 -22.00 5.37
C THR A 455 18.92 -20.61 5.74
N VAL A 456 18.72 -20.34 7.02
CA VAL A 456 18.28 -19.03 7.54
C VAL A 456 19.50 -18.24 7.99
N TYR A 457 19.53 -16.96 7.65
CA TYR A 457 20.49 -16.00 8.17
C TYR A 457 19.76 -14.94 8.97
N LEU A 458 20.29 -14.59 10.15
CA LEU A 458 20.00 -13.31 10.77
C LEU A 458 21.13 -12.35 10.43
N THR A 459 20.82 -11.20 9.85
CA THR A 459 21.78 -10.14 9.55
C THR A 459 21.42 -8.86 10.29
N PHE A 460 22.44 -8.07 10.60
CA PHE A 460 22.30 -6.93 11.49
C PHE A 460 22.79 -5.66 10.80
N THR A 461 21.93 -4.65 10.73
CA THR A 461 22.25 -3.37 10.07
C THR A 461 21.93 -2.21 11.00
N SER A 462 22.85 -1.28 11.17
CA SER A 462 22.66 -0.05 11.96
C SER A 462 23.25 1.14 11.23
N GLY A 463 22.67 2.32 11.47
CA GLY A 463 23.22 3.59 10.99
C GLY A 463 24.48 4.04 11.74
N GLN A 464 24.92 3.26 12.73
CA GLN A 464 26.10 3.52 13.55
C GLN A 464 26.96 2.24 13.67
N PRO A 465 28.29 2.37 13.88
CA PRO A 465 29.19 1.23 13.96
C PRO A 465 29.18 0.51 15.32
N ALA A 466 28.52 1.08 16.34
CA ALA A 466 28.47 0.50 17.68
C ALA A 466 27.48 -0.68 17.76
N ASP A 467 27.75 -1.60 18.68
CA ASP A 467 26.86 -2.70 19.01
C ASP A 467 25.47 -2.19 19.37
N PHE A 468 24.42 -2.87 18.92
CA PHE A 468 23.05 -2.34 19.06
C PHE A 468 22.00 -3.36 19.48
N VAL A 469 22.28 -4.66 19.45
CA VAL A 469 21.29 -5.69 19.79
C VAL A 469 21.91 -6.97 20.35
N ASN A 470 21.22 -7.61 21.29
CA ASN A 470 21.39 -8.99 21.69
C ASN A 470 20.16 -9.80 21.24
N VAL A 471 20.35 -11.07 20.85
CA VAL A 471 19.25 -11.97 20.44
C VAL A 471 19.36 -13.27 21.25
N ASN A 472 18.27 -13.67 21.91
CA ASN A 472 18.19 -14.89 22.71
C ASN A 472 17.70 -16.07 21.85
N TRP A 473 16.52 -15.92 21.26
CA TRP A 473 15.95 -16.93 20.35
C TRP A 473 15.07 -16.27 19.30
N PHE A 474 14.75 -17.03 18.25
CA PHE A 474 13.76 -16.63 17.27
C PHE A 474 12.89 -17.81 16.82
N THR A 475 11.74 -17.52 16.24
CA THR A 475 10.83 -18.51 15.67
C THR A 475 10.03 -17.90 14.53
N PHE A 476 9.32 -18.75 13.80
CA PHE A 476 8.46 -18.36 12.69
C PHE A 476 7.01 -18.77 12.97
N GLY A 477 6.07 -18.10 12.31
CA GLY A 477 4.64 -18.33 12.46
C GLY A 477 3.88 -18.09 11.16
N HIS A 478 2.64 -18.55 11.08
CA HIS A 478 1.77 -18.39 9.91
C HIS A 478 1.15 -17.00 9.80
#